data_AF-A0A9D4JV24-F1
#
_entry.id   AF-A0A9D4JV24-F1
#
_cell.length_a   1.000
_cell.length_b   1.000
_cell.length_c   1.000
_cell.angle_alpha   90.00
_cell.angle_beta   90.00
_cell.angle_gamma   90.00
#
_symmetry.space_group_name_H-M   'P 1'
#
loop_
_entity.id
_entity.type
_entity.pdbx_description
1 polymer ?
#
loop_
_entity_poly.entity_id
_entity_poly.type
_entity_poly.pdbx_seq_one_letter_code
_entity_poly.pdbx_strand_id
1 'polypeptide(L)'
;MDRIALCPSAAKINSRLLAIKVMNQWPGNPPEVPAVKVRVKEAWDDNLLHGETSLHYEGRAVDIATSDRDRSKLGTLARLAVEAGFDWVEYESHGHVHCSVQSDSAAAVQSGGCFNADGMIQLKNGDRKRMSELQIGDNVMSMRSDGAFEYSEVIAFMDRSD
;
A
#
# COMPACT_ATOMS: atom_id res chain seq x y z
N MET A 1 -23.23 -12.85 -8.49
CA MET A 1 -22.25 -12.04 -9.25
C MET A 1 -21.09 -11.76 -8.32
N ASP A 2 -20.08 -12.62 -8.37
CA ASP A 2 -18.87 -12.50 -7.57
C ASP A 2 -18.00 -11.39 -8.17
N ARG A 3 -18.10 -10.19 -7.58
CA ARG A 3 -17.19 -9.09 -7.92
C ARG A 3 -15.86 -9.39 -7.23
N ILE A 4 -14.91 -9.93 -8.00
CA ILE A 4 -13.50 -9.89 -7.63
C ILE A 4 -13.09 -8.42 -7.68
N ALA A 5 -13.11 -7.77 -6.53
CA ALA A 5 -12.65 -6.39 -6.39
C ALA A 5 -11.14 -6.37 -6.61
N LEU A 6 -10.73 -5.92 -7.80
CA LEU A 6 -9.34 -5.58 -8.09
C LEU A 6 -9.02 -4.28 -7.36
N CYS A 7 -8.54 -4.39 -6.12
CA CYS A 7 -7.88 -3.27 -5.46
C CYS A 7 -6.55 -3.00 -6.20
N PRO A 8 -6.30 -1.80 -6.75
CA PRO A 8 -5.15 -1.55 -7.61
C PRO A 8 -3.80 -1.47 -6.88
N SER A 9 -3.79 -1.34 -5.55
CA SER A 9 -2.60 -1.03 -4.74
C SER A 9 -2.31 -2.06 -3.62
N ALA A 10 -1.34 -1.77 -2.73
CA ALA A 10 -0.80 -2.64 -1.66
C ALA A 10 -1.85 -3.44 -0.85
N ALA A 11 -3.08 -2.94 -0.72
CA ALA A 11 -4.21 -3.67 -0.14
C ALA A 11 -4.51 -5.02 -0.85
N LYS A 12 -4.12 -5.20 -2.11
CA LYS A 12 -4.23 -6.47 -2.86
C LYS A 12 -3.36 -7.58 -2.26
N ILE A 13 -2.17 -7.27 -1.76
CA ILE A 13 -1.27 -8.26 -1.14
C ILE A 13 -1.85 -8.70 0.21
N ASN A 14 -2.24 -7.74 1.04
CA ASN A 14 -2.82 -7.99 2.36
C ASN A 14 -4.15 -8.76 2.26
N SER A 15 -4.97 -8.45 1.25
CA SER A 15 -6.22 -9.18 0.97
C SER A 15 -6.01 -10.67 0.66
N ARG A 16 -4.91 -11.03 0.00
CA ARG A 16 -4.58 -12.44 -0.29
C ARG A 16 -4.16 -13.20 0.97
N LEU A 17 -3.31 -12.60 1.80
CA LEU A 17 -2.89 -13.18 3.08
C LEU A 17 -4.08 -13.33 4.02
N LEU A 18 -4.93 -12.32 4.07
CA LEU A 18 -6.18 -12.34 4.83
C LEU A 18 -7.09 -13.49 4.38
N ALA A 19 -7.27 -13.71 3.06
CA ALA A 19 -8.10 -14.79 2.55
C ALA A 19 -7.61 -16.17 3.04
N ILE A 20 -6.30 -16.41 3.04
CA ILE A 20 -5.71 -17.66 3.56
C ILE A 20 -5.98 -17.78 5.06
N LYS A 21 -5.71 -16.72 5.84
CA LYS A 21 -5.94 -16.68 7.29
C LYS A 21 -7.40 -16.97 7.65
N VAL A 22 -8.36 -16.40 6.92
CA VAL A 22 -9.79 -16.59 7.13
C VAL A 22 -10.21 -18.04 6.88
N MET A 23 -9.75 -18.66 5.79
CA MET A 23 -10.05 -20.07 5.50
C MET A 23 -9.44 -21.01 6.53
N ASN A 24 -8.25 -20.70 7.06
CA ASN A 24 -7.63 -21.49 8.13
C ASN A 24 -8.36 -21.33 9.47
N GLN A 25 -8.87 -20.13 9.77
CA GLN A 25 -9.62 -19.85 11.00
C GLN A 25 -10.97 -20.57 11.02
N TRP A 26 -11.60 -20.72 9.85
CA TRP A 26 -12.93 -21.31 9.69
C TRP A 26 -13.00 -22.22 8.45
N PRO A 27 -12.45 -23.44 8.55
CA PRO A 27 -12.27 -24.34 7.40
C PRO A 27 -13.57 -24.98 6.88
N GLY A 28 -14.69 -24.82 7.59
CA GLY A 28 -15.94 -25.51 7.28
C GLY A 28 -15.90 -26.95 7.81
N ASN A 29 -16.81 -27.28 8.71
CA ASN A 29 -16.92 -28.61 9.33
C ASN A 29 -18.36 -28.77 9.84
N PRO A 30 -19.08 -29.87 9.57
CA PRO A 30 -18.73 -31.08 8.78
C PRO A 30 -18.47 -30.81 7.28
N PRO A 31 -17.98 -31.81 6.50
CA PRO A 31 -17.52 -31.62 5.10
C PRO A 31 -18.54 -30.99 4.15
N GLU A 32 -19.83 -31.11 4.45
CA GLU A 32 -20.93 -30.46 3.74
C GLU A 32 -21.02 -28.95 3.98
N VAL A 33 -20.37 -28.42 5.03
CA VAL A 33 -20.33 -27.00 5.34
C VAL A 33 -19.10 -26.38 4.66
N PRO A 34 -19.27 -25.45 3.71
CA PRO A 34 -18.15 -24.82 3.04
C PRO A 34 -17.33 -23.96 4.02
N ALA A 35 -16.02 -23.87 3.78
CA ALA A 35 -15.14 -22.95 4.49
C ALA A 35 -15.65 -21.50 4.39
N VAL A 36 -15.51 -20.75 5.49
CA VAL A 36 -15.80 -19.33 5.48
C VAL A 36 -14.70 -18.63 4.69
N LYS A 37 -15.11 -17.75 3.78
CA LYS A 37 -14.22 -16.92 2.96
C LYS A 37 -14.34 -15.47 3.39
N VAL A 38 -13.29 -14.70 3.13
CA VAL A 38 -13.40 -13.23 3.18
C VAL A 38 -14.33 -12.78 2.06
N ARG A 39 -15.23 -11.85 2.37
CA ARG A 39 -16.17 -11.24 1.44
C ARG A 39 -15.93 -9.74 1.45
N VAL A 40 -15.53 -9.21 0.30
CA VAL A 40 -15.43 -7.77 0.09
C VAL A 40 -16.84 -7.22 -0.12
N LYS A 41 -17.19 -6.19 0.65
CA LYS A 41 -18.40 -5.38 0.44
C LYS A 41 -18.11 -4.21 -0.48
N GLU A 42 -16.97 -3.56 -0.26
CA GLU A 42 -16.57 -2.34 -0.94
C GLU A 42 -15.05 -2.25 -1.00
N ALA A 43 -14.49 -1.67 -2.07
CA ALA A 43 -13.04 -1.58 -2.25
C ALA A 43 -12.65 -0.25 -2.92
N TRP A 44 -12.98 -0.10 -4.19
CA TRP A 44 -12.88 1.17 -4.90
C TRP A 44 -14.28 1.63 -5.28
N ASP A 45 -14.59 2.89 -5.01
CA ASP A 45 -15.87 3.52 -5.32
C ASP A 45 -15.61 4.88 -5.94
N ASP A 46 -16.40 5.27 -6.95
CA ASP A 46 -16.43 6.60 -7.57
C ASP A 46 -17.71 7.38 -7.24
N ASN A 47 -18.62 6.78 -6.46
CA ASN A 47 -19.99 7.27 -6.27
C ASN A 47 -20.19 8.23 -5.08
N LEU A 48 -19.12 8.82 -4.55
CA LEU A 48 -19.17 9.78 -3.43
C LEU A 48 -19.95 9.26 -2.19
N LEU A 49 -19.98 7.94 -1.96
CA LEU A 49 -20.75 7.34 -0.84
C LEU A 49 -20.06 7.48 0.53
N HIS A 50 -18.81 7.94 0.56
CA HIS A 50 -17.98 8.13 1.74
C HIS A 50 -17.71 9.61 1.99
N GLY A 51 -17.15 9.94 3.16
CA GLY A 51 -16.65 11.29 3.42
C GLY A 51 -15.59 11.72 2.41
N GLU A 52 -15.46 13.03 2.15
CA GLU A 52 -14.63 13.61 1.07
C GLU A 52 -13.17 13.12 1.03
N THR A 53 -12.63 12.67 2.17
CA THR A 53 -11.24 12.22 2.31
C THR A 53 -11.08 10.70 2.41
N SER A 54 -12.08 9.93 1.96
CA SER A 54 -12.06 8.47 2.08
C SER A 54 -10.98 7.81 1.21
N LEU A 55 -10.25 6.87 1.81
CA LEU A 55 -9.22 6.09 1.13
C LEU A 55 -9.77 5.09 0.09
N HIS A 56 -11.09 4.88 0.07
CA HIS A 56 -11.75 4.13 -0.99
C HIS A 56 -11.60 4.79 -2.36
N TYR A 57 -11.58 6.12 -2.43
CA TYR A 57 -11.42 6.87 -3.69
C TYR A 57 -10.05 6.68 -4.33
N GLU A 58 -9.03 6.46 -3.51
CA GLU A 58 -7.66 6.20 -3.96
C GLU A 58 -7.37 4.70 -4.15
N GLY A 59 -8.35 3.83 -3.88
CA GLY A 59 -8.18 2.38 -3.96
C GLY A 59 -7.18 1.84 -2.93
N ARG A 60 -7.15 2.44 -1.73
CA ARG A 60 -6.30 2.04 -0.60
C ARG A 60 -7.09 1.50 0.60
N ALA A 61 -8.41 1.42 0.51
CA ALA A 61 -9.27 0.85 1.54
C ALA A 61 -10.16 -0.27 1.00
N VAL A 62 -10.65 -1.10 1.92
CA VAL A 62 -11.58 -2.20 1.64
C VAL A 62 -12.45 -2.47 2.86
N ASP A 63 -13.75 -2.60 2.63
CA ASP A 63 -14.70 -3.07 3.62
C ASP A 63 -14.90 -4.57 3.46
N ILE A 64 -14.62 -5.31 4.53
CA ILE A 64 -14.66 -6.77 4.53
C ILE A 64 -15.69 -7.30 5.52
N ALA A 65 -16.22 -8.48 5.21
CA ALA A 65 -17.05 -9.28 6.08
C ALA A 65 -16.75 -10.77 5.83
N THR A 66 -17.37 -11.66 6.59
CA THR A 66 -17.33 -13.09 6.29
C THR A 66 -18.39 -13.47 5.26
N SER A 67 -18.14 -14.54 4.49
CA SER A 67 -19.05 -15.05 3.45
C SER A 67 -20.37 -15.58 4.03
N ASP A 68 -20.33 -16.12 5.25
CA ASP A 68 -21.49 -16.61 6.00
C ASP A 68 -22.31 -15.48 6.65
N ARG A 69 -21.82 -14.23 6.58
CA ARG A 69 -22.45 -13.02 7.14
C ARG A 69 -22.67 -13.07 8.66
N ASP A 70 -21.91 -13.89 9.37
CA ASP A 70 -21.96 -13.97 10.82
C ASP A 70 -21.25 -12.77 11.47
N ARG A 71 -22.02 -11.89 12.11
CA ARG A 71 -21.50 -10.68 12.75
C ARG A 71 -20.61 -10.97 13.96
N SER A 72 -20.81 -12.11 14.63
CA SER A 72 -19.98 -12.51 15.78
C SER A 72 -18.53 -12.77 15.37
N LYS A 73 -18.28 -13.08 14.09
CA LYS A 73 -16.94 -13.32 13.54
C LYS A 73 -16.17 -12.05 13.21
N LEU A 74 -16.82 -10.88 13.16
CA LEU A 74 -16.19 -9.64 12.69
C LEU A 74 -15.04 -9.17 13.59
N GLY A 75 -15.11 -9.38 14.91
CA GLY A 75 -13.99 -9.05 15.81
C GLY A 75 -12.75 -9.90 15.52
N THR A 76 -12.94 -11.21 15.32
CA THR A 76 -11.85 -12.11 14.90
C THR A 76 -11.36 -11.76 13.49
N LEU A 77 -12.25 -11.39 12.57
CA LEU A 77 -11.89 -10.95 11.23
C LEU A 77 -10.98 -9.71 11.26
N ALA A 78 -11.29 -8.72 12.10
CA ALA A 78 -10.46 -7.54 12.30
C ALA A 78 -9.05 -7.91 12.79
N ARG A 79 -8.94 -8.80 13.78
CA ARG A 79 -7.63 -9.32 14.23
C ARG A 79 -6.85 -9.96 13.08
N LEU A 80 -7.50 -10.80 12.28
CA LEU A 80 -6.83 -11.44 11.14
C LEU A 80 -6.38 -10.44 10.08
N ALA A 81 -7.09 -9.32 9.91
CA ALA A 81 -6.69 -8.24 9.00
C ALA A 81 -5.43 -7.52 9.51
N VAL A 82 -5.33 -7.23 10.80
CA VAL A 82 -4.10 -6.68 11.40
C VAL A 82 -2.92 -7.62 11.15
N GLU A 83 -3.09 -8.92 11.40
CA GLU A 83 -2.03 -9.90 11.15
C GLU A 83 -1.71 -10.10 9.66
N ALA A 84 -2.62 -9.73 8.76
CA ALA A 84 -2.40 -9.77 7.32
C ALA A 84 -1.64 -8.54 6.81
N GLY A 85 -1.33 -7.57 7.68
CA GLY A 85 -0.49 -6.41 7.36
C GLY A 85 -1.26 -5.16 6.94
N PHE A 86 -2.56 -5.06 7.21
CA PHE A 86 -3.27 -3.78 7.04
C PHE A 86 -2.78 -2.76 8.06
N ASP A 87 -2.49 -1.54 7.59
CA ASP A 87 -1.92 -0.47 8.42
C ASP A 87 -2.96 0.12 9.37
N TRP A 88 -4.23 0.16 8.94
CA TRP A 88 -5.35 0.57 9.77
C TRP A 88 -6.51 -0.40 9.62
N VAL A 89 -7.10 -0.79 10.76
CA VAL A 89 -8.23 -1.71 10.83
C VAL A 89 -9.22 -1.16 11.84
N GLU A 90 -10.44 -0.90 11.38
CA GLU A 90 -11.50 -0.31 12.19
C GLU A 90 -12.76 -1.15 12.12
N TYR A 91 -13.36 -1.38 13.29
CA TYR A 91 -14.71 -1.92 13.39
C TYR A 91 -15.70 -0.75 13.23
N GLU A 92 -15.82 -0.24 12.01
CA GLU A 92 -16.54 1.00 11.71
C GLU A 92 -18.06 0.86 11.85
N SER A 93 -18.61 -0.31 11.51
CA SER A 93 -20.05 -0.57 11.58
C SER A 93 -20.39 -1.98 12.04
N HIS A 94 -21.64 -2.19 12.46
CA HIS A 94 -22.17 -3.52 12.80
C HIS A 94 -22.20 -4.52 11.63
N GLY A 95 -21.76 -4.12 10.43
CA GLY A 95 -21.89 -4.91 9.21
C GLY A 95 -20.58 -5.30 8.52
N HIS A 96 -19.46 -4.63 8.79
CA HIS A 96 -18.18 -4.87 8.13
C HIS A 96 -17.01 -4.42 9.03
N VAL A 97 -15.81 -4.80 8.63
CA VAL A 97 -14.56 -4.23 9.14
C VAL A 97 -13.95 -3.40 8.01
N HIS A 98 -13.61 -2.15 8.31
CA HIS A 98 -12.87 -1.28 7.40
C HIS A 98 -11.38 -1.56 7.54
N CYS A 99 -10.68 -1.72 6.42
CA CYS A 99 -9.25 -1.93 6.39
C CYS A 99 -8.61 -1.02 5.36
N SER A 100 -7.51 -0.36 5.70
CA SER A 100 -6.78 0.49 4.77
C SER A 100 -5.27 0.34 4.88
N VAL A 101 -4.58 0.81 3.84
CA VAL A 101 -3.12 0.85 3.78
C VAL A 101 -2.61 2.29 3.64
N GLN A 102 -1.41 2.52 4.17
CA GLN A 102 -0.65 3.75 3.96
C GLN A 102 -0.36 3.95 2.46
N SER A 103 -0.16 5.19 2.03
CA SER A 103 0.19 5.46 0.63
C SER A 103 1.62 5.02 0.36
N ASP A 104 1.89 4.55 -0.87
CA ASP A 104 3.24 4.15 -1.28
C ASP A 104 4.26 5.28 -1.07
N SER A 105 3.85 6.53 -1.27
CA SER A 105 4.69 7.71 -1.00
C SER A 105 5.04 7.87 0.48
N ALA A 106 4.10 7.61 1.39
CA ALA A 106 4.36 7.70 2.82
C ALA A 106 5.11 6.47 3.36
N ALA A 107 4.91 5.28 2.77
CA ALA A 107 5.74 4.10 3.02
C ALA A 107 7.19 4.29 2.52
N ALA A 108 7.38 4.98 1.39
CA ALA A 108 8.70 5.36 0.89
C ALA A 108 9.41 6.38 1.81
N VAL A 109 8.66 7.30 2.44
CA VAL A 109 9.21 8.17 3.49
C VAL A 109 9.71 7.34 4.67
N GLN A 110 8.99 6.30 5.09
CA GLN A 110 9.39 5.39 6.18
C GLN A 110 10.56 4.46 5.81
N SER A 111 10.63 4.02 4.55
CA SER A 111 11.76 3.21 4.04
C SER A 111 12.97 4.04 3.61
N GLY A 112 12.94 5.35 3.86
CA GLY A 112 14.08 6.25 3.67
C GLY A 112 14.06 6.99 2.33
N GLY A 113 13.21 8.01 2.24
CA GLY A 113 13.44 9.23 1.46
C GLY A 113 13.63 9.12 -0.06
N CYS A 114 13.57 10.25 -0.75
CA CYS A 114 13.64 10.31 -2.21
C CYS A 114 14.94 9.76 -2.81
N PHE A 115 16.05 9.68 -2.06
CA PHE A 115 17.28 9.01 -2.49
C PHE A 115 18.10 8.61 -1.26
N ASN A 116 18.55 7.35 -1.18
CA ASN A 116 19.43 6.89 -0.09
C ASN A 116 20.81 7.56 -0.20
N ALA A 117 21.43 7.90 0.94
CA ALA A 117 22.78 8.47 1.00
C ALA A 117 23.83 7.59 0.28
N ASP A 118 23.63 6.27 0.32
CA ASP A 118 24.47 5.26 -0.34
C ASP A 118 24.12 5.01 -1.82
N GLY A 119 23.09 5.68 -2.34
CA GLY A 119 22.70 5.58 -3.74
C GLY A 119 23.84 6.04 -4.66
N MET A 120 24.10 5.29 -5.73
CA MET A 120 25.17 5.58 -6.68
C MET A 120 24.66 6.42 -7.84
N ILE A 121 25.39 7.47 -8.17
CA ILE A 121 25.07 8.44 -9.23
C ILE A 121 26.16 8.42 -10.27
N GLN A 122 25.78 8.52 -11.54
CA GLN A 122 26.73 8.65 -12.64
C GLN A 122 27.00 10.13 -12.96
N LEU A 123 28.27 10.49 -13.00
CA LEU A 123 28.75 11.80 -13.39
C LEU A 123 28.99 11.88 -14.90
N LYS A 124 29.04 13.10 -15.44
CA LYS A 124 29.30 13.38 -16.87
C LYS A 124 30.62 12.80 -17.38
N ASN A 125 31.61 12.67 -16.52
CA ASN A 125 32.91 12.07 -16.85
C ASN A 125 32.90 10.53 -16.87
N GLY A 126 31.75 9.90 -16.56
CA GLY A 126 31.58 8.45 -16.51
C GLY A 126 31.80 7.84 -15.12
N ASP A 127 32.37 8.60 -14.17
CA ASP A 127 32.59 8.14 -12.80
C ASP A 127 31.28 7.97 -12.04
N ARG A 128 31.35 7.27 -10.91
CA ARG A 128 30.24 7.13 -9.98
C ARG A 128 30.59 7.63 -8.59
N LYS A 129 29.66 8.38 -7.98
CA LYS A 129 29.75 8.86 -6.59
C LYS A 129 28.52 8.42 -5.81
N ARG A 130 28.62 8.35 -4.48
CA ARG A 130 27.45 8.22 -3.60
C ARG A 130 26.67 9.54 -3.55
N MET A 131 25.37 9.48 -3.29
CA MET A 131 24.54 10.67 -3.01
C MET A 131 25.14 11.53 -1.89
N SER A 132 25.71 10.90 -0.85
CA SER A 132 26.40 11.61 0.23
C SER A 132 27.66 12.35 -0.21
N GLU A 133 28.32 11.92 -1.28
CA GLU A 133 29.59 12.46 -1.77
C GLU A 133 29.43 13.54 -2.85
N LEU A 134 28.20 13.81 -3.29
CA LEU A 134 27.93 14.87 -4.25
C LEU A 134 28.31 16.24 -3.68
N GLN A 135 28.79 17.09 -4.58
CA GLN A 135 29.14 18.48 -4.31
C GLN A 135 28.41 19.41 -5.28
N ILE A 136 28.22 20.67 -4.86
CA ILE A 136 27.74 21.72 -5.77
C ILE A 136 28.75 21.84 -6.92
N GLY A 137 28.25 21.88 -8.16
CA GLY A 137 29.03 21.87 -9.39
C GLY A 137 29.20 20.49 -10.05
N ASP A 138 28.91 19.39 -9.34
CA ASP A 138 28.92 18.05 -9.95
C ASP A 138 27.83 17.98 -11.04
N ASN A 139 28.19 17.45 -12.21
CA ASN A 139 27.26 17.24 -13.33
C ASN A 139 26.75 15.79 -13.32
N VAL A 140 25.51 15.58 -12.90
CA VAL A 140 24.90 14.27 -12.67
C VAL A 140 23.95 13.88 -13.80
N MET A 141 23.85 12.59 -14.08
CA MET A 141 22.87 12.08 -15.03
C MET A 141 21.44 12.28 -14.47
N SER A 142 20.58 12.83 -15.31
CA SER A 142 19.17 13.11 -15.06
C SER A 142 18.34 12.68 -16.25
N MET A 143 17.02 12.61 -16.07
CA MET A 143 16.10 12.19 -17.12
C MET A 143 15.18 13.36 -17.49
N ARG A 144 15.14 13.66 -18.78
CA ARG A 144 14.23 14.65 -19.36
C ARG A 144 12.80 14.12 -19.38
N SER A 145 11.84 15.02 -19.57
CA SER A 145 10.41 14.68 -19.67
C SER A 145 10.07 13.75 -20.84
N ASP A 146 10.92 13.71 -21.88
CA ASP A 146 10.80 12.81 -23.03
C ASP A 146 11.45 11.43 -22.81
N GLY A 147 12.00 11.19 -21.61
CA GLY A 147 12.68 9.95 -21.24
C GLY A 147 14.15 9.87 -21.69
N ALA A 148 14.68 10.89 -22.36
CA ALA A 148 16.10 10.94 -22.72
C ALA A 148 16.97 11.30 -21.51
N PHE A 149 18.21 10.78 -21.49
CA PHE A 149 19.19 11.15 -20.45
C PHE A 149 19.88 12.46 -20.80
N GLU A 150 20.07 13.32 -19.80
CA GLU A 150 20.89 14.52 -19.87
C GLU A 150 21.75 14.69 -18.62
N TYR A 151 22.79 15.50 -18.69
CA TYR A 151 23.60 15.83 -17.53
C TYR A 151 23.26 17.24 -17.04
N SER A 152 22.95 17.35 -15.74
CA SER A 152 22.57 18.59 -15.09
C SER A 152 23.48 18.87 -13.89
N GLU A 153 23.76 20.14 -13.64
CA GLU A 153 24.63 20.59 -12.55
C GLU A 153 23.88 20.63 -11.22
N VAL A 154 24.51 20.11 -10.16
CA VAL A 154 24.01 20.24 -8.78
C VAL A 154 24.27 21.66 -8.29
N ILE A 155 23.21 22.44 -8.05
CA ILE A 155 23.34 23.87 -7.68
C ILE A 155 23.25 24.16 -6.18
N ALA A 156 22.61 23.27 -5.39
CA ALA A 156 22.42 23.45 -3.95
C ALA A 156 22.01 22.13 -3.27
N PHE A 157 22.27 22.04 -1.96
CA PHE A 157 21.67 21.05 -1.07
C PHE A 157 20.79 21.78 -0.05
N MET A 158 19.51 21.45 0.02
CA MET A 158 18.58 22.13 0.93
C MET A 158 18.70 21.62 2.38
N ASP A 159 19.32 20.46 2.57
CA ASP A 159 19.45 19.75 3.85
C ASP A 159 20.82 19.91 4.50
N ARG A 160 21.82 20.43 3.78
CA ARG A 160 23.16 20.69 4.31
C ARG A 160 23.24 22.14 4.81
N SER A 161 23.62 22.30 6.07
CA SER A 161 24.04 23.61 6.60
C SER A 161 25.47 23.88 6.12
N ASP A 162 25.72 25.06 5.58
CA ASP A 162 27.06 25.52 5.16
C ASP A 162 28.10 25.48 6.30
#